data_AF-A0A4W5MG41-F1
#
_entry.id   AF-A0A4W5MG41-F1
#
_cell.length_a   1.000
_cell.length_b   1.000
_cell.length_c   1.000
_cell.angle_alpha   90.00
_cell.angle_beta   90.00
_cell.angle_gamma   90.00
#
_symmetry.space_group_name_H-M   'P 1'
#
loop_
_entity.id
_entity.type
_entity.pdbx_description
1 polymer ?
#
loop_
_entity_poly.entity_id
_entity_poly.type
_entity_poly.pdbx_seq_one_letter_code
_entity_poly.pdbx_strand_id
1 'polypeptide(L)'
;NTLLLPLSLPPQVGPAGSQFGILACLFVELFQSWQILERPWRAFTKLLCVVLFLFSFGLLPWIDNFAHISGFISGLFLSFAFLPYISFGRSDMYRKRVQICVFLLVFLGLFSGLAVLFYVHQVKCEWCEYLTCIPLTDKFCDKYDLNAHLH
;
A
#
# COMPACT_ATOMS: atom_id res chain seq x y z
N ASN A 1 34.37 -0.25 -23.33
CA ASN A 1 34.47 -0.20 -21.86
C ASN A 1 34.12 1.22 -21.43
N THR A 2 32.99 1.55 -20.82
CA THR A 2 32.00 0.73 -20.13
C THR A 2 30.70 1.52 -20.14
N LEU A 3 29.69 0.87 -20.69
CA LEU A 3 28.27 1.17 -20.57
C LEU A 3 27.93 1.23 -19.07
N LEU A 4 27.39 2.34 -18.55
CA LEU A 4 26.45 2.40 -17.41
C LEU A 4 26.22 3.85 -16.93
N LEU A 5 25.01 4.33 -17.18
CA LEU A 5 24.35 5.42 -16.44
C LEU A 5 24.56 5.28 -14.92
N PRO A 6 24.85 6.37 -14.19
CA PRO A 6 24.40 6.52 -12.83
C PRO A 6 23.26 7.55 -12.84
N LEU A 7 22.14 7.21 -13.48
CA LEU A 7 20.87 7.79 -13.04
C LEU A 7 20.41 7.00 -11.80
N SER A 8 21.25 6.99 -10.77
CA SER A 8 20.94 6.42 -9.48
C SER A 8 20.44 7.56 -8.60
N LEU A 9 19.17 7.94 -8.77
CA LEU A 9 18.44 8.48 -7.63
C LEU A 9 18.62 7.47 -6.49
N PRO A 10 18.99 7.92 -5.28
CA PRO A 10 19.04 7.01 -4.14
C PRO A 10 17.66 6.35 -4.03
N PRO A 11 17.58 5.03 -3.76
CA PRO A 11 16.30 4.38 -3.54
C PRO A 11 15.57 5.14 -2.44
N GLN A 12 14.45 5.75 -2.80
CA GLN A 12 13.63 6.48 -1.84
C GLN A 12 12.97 5.46 -0.93
N VAL A 13 13.55 5.30 0.26
CA VAL A 13 13.02 4.45 1.31
C VAL A 13 12.33 5.34 2.33
N GLY A 14 11.03 5.13 2.52
CA GLY A 14 10.22 5.88 3.47
C GLY A 14 9.34 4.94 4.29
N PRO A 15 9.02 5.29 5.55
CA PRO A 15 8.12 4.49 6.39
C PRO A 15 6.66 4.56 5.93
N ALA A 16 6.35 5.30 4.86
CA ALA A 16 4.97 5.58 4.47
C ALA A 16 4.20 4.29 4.15
N GLY A 17 4.80 3.33 3.44
CA GLY A 17 4.14 2.04 3.17
C GLY A 17 3.72 1.27 4.44
N SER A 18 4.54 1.29 5.50
CA SER A 18 4.19 0.65 6.77
C SER A 18 3.14 1.42 7.56
N GLN A 19 3.12 2.75 7.47
CA GLN A 19 2.05 3.58 8.04
C GLN A 19 0.69 3.23 7.44
N PHE A 20 0.61 3.08 6.11
CA PHE A 20 -0.61 2.65 5.43
C PHE A 20 -0.96 1.19 5.73
N GLY A 21 0.02 0.33 5.97
CA GLY A 21 -0.20 -1.04 6.46
C GLY A 21 -0.83 -1.09 7.85
N ILE A 22 -0.37 -0.26 8.79
CA ILE A 22 -0.98 -0.15 10.13
C ILE A 22 -2.40 0.44 10.05
N LEU A 23 -2.63 1.41 9.17
CA LEU A 23 -3.98 1.95 8.91
C LEU A 23 -4.94 0.86 8.38
N ALA A 24 -4.47 -0.01 7.48
CA ALA A 24 -5.24 -1.15 7.02
C ALA A 24 -5.57 -2.12 8.17
N CYS A 25 -4.63 -2.33 9.10
CA CYS A 25 -4.86 -3.14 10.29
C CYS A 25 -5.97 -2.57 11.17
N LEU A 26 -5.93 -1.28 11.49
CA LEU A 26 -6.97 -0.59 12.25
C LEU A 26 -8.34 -0.68 11.56
N PHE A 27 -8.35 -0.63 10.22
CA PHE A 27 -9.57 -0.79 9.44
C PHE A 27 -10.17 -2.18 9.62
N VAL A 28 -9.36 -3.23 9.50
CA VAL A 28 -9.81 -4.62 9.69
C VAL A 28 -10.29 -4.87 11.13
N GLU A 29 -9.60 -4.34 12.14
CA GLU A 29 -10.03 -4.43 13.55
C GLU A 29 -11.43 -3.81 13.76
N LEU A 30 -11.68 -2.66 13.14
CA LEU A 30 -12.97 -1.99 13.21
C LEU A 30 -14.09 -2.82 12.57
N PHE A 31 -13.83 -3.46 11.43
CA PHE A 31 -14.79 -4.35 10.78
C PHE A 31 -15.10 -5.58 11.63
N GLN A 32 -14.08 -6.19 12.23
CA GLN A 32 -14.27 -7.35 13.10
C GLN A 32 -15.04 -7.00 14.38
N SER A 33 -14.80 -5.80 14.93
CA SER A 33 -15.46 -5.30 16.14
C SER A 33 -16.79 -4.58 15.87
N TRP A 34 -17.29 -4.58 14.64
CA TRP A 34 -18.45 -3.80 14.23
C TRP A 34 -19.72 -4.12 15.03
N GLN A 35 -19.88 -5.39 15.45
CA GLN A 35 -21.02 -5.86 16.23
C GLN A 35 -20.94 -5.46 17.73
N ILE A 36 -19.76 -5.09 18.21
CA ILE A 36 -19.52 -4.75 19.64
C ILE A 36 -19.59 -3.24 19.85
N LEU A 37 -19.30 -2.44 18.83
CA LEU A 37 -19.39 -0.99 18.92
C LEU A 37 -20.85 -0.52 18.91
N GLU A 38 -21.21 0.34 19.86
CA GLU A 38 -22.53 1.01 19.88
C GLU A 38 -22.74 1.95 18.68
N ARG A 39 -21.65 2.52 18.13
CA ARG A 39 -21.69 3.50 17.03
C ARG A 39 -20.57 3.27 15.99
N PRO A 40 -20.58 2.13 15.28
CA PRO A 40 -19.48 1.73 14.40
C PRO A 40 -19.29 2.70 13.23
N TRP A 41 -20.39 3.26 12.72
CA TRP A 41 -20.36 4.25 11.63
C TRP A 41 -19.55 5.50 11.95
N ARG A 42 -19.57 6.00 13.20
CA ARG A 42 -18.76 7.19 13.57
C ARG A 42 -17.27 6.88 13.57
N ALA A 43 -16.89 5.70 14.05
CA ALA A 43 -15.50 5.26 14.03
C ALA A 43 -15.02 5.01 12.59
N PHE A 44 -15.88 4.40 11.77
CA PHE A 44 -15.61 4.16 10.36
C PHE A 44 -15.38 5.47 9.59
N THR A 45 -16.30 6.44 9.72
CA THR A 45 -16.14 7.72 9.04
C THR A 45 -14.88 8.45 9.49
N LYS A 46 -14.52 8.41 10.79
CA LYS A 46 -13.27 9.01 11.28
C LYS A 46 -12.04 8.36 10.64
N LEU A 47 -11.98 7.03 10.64
CA LEU A 47 -10.85 6.30 10.09
C LEU A 47 -10.74 6.49 8.57
N LEU A 48 -11.88 6.45 7.87
CA LEU A 48 -11.96 6.72 6.44
C LEU A 48 -11.51 8.14 6.10
N CYS A 49 -11.93 9.15 6.86
CA CYS A 49 -11.44 10.52 6.67
C CYS A 49 -9.92 10.62 6.84
N VAL A 50 -9.34 9.93 7.83
CA VAL A 50 -7.88 9.90 8.02
C VAL A 50 -7.17 9.26 6.84
N VAL A 51 -7.66 8.11 6.35
CA VAL A 51 -7.09 7.44 5.17
C VAL A 51 -7.18 8.32 3.93
N LEU A 52 -8.34 8.91 3.65
CA LEU A 52 -8.54 9.79 2.49
C LEU A 52 -7.71 11.07 2.58
N PHE A 53 -7.60 11.65 3.78
CA PHE A 53 -6.73 12.79 4.01
C PHE A 53 -5.27 12.42 3.71
N LEU A 54 -4.75 11.37 4.34
CA LEU A 54 -3.38 10.91 4.12
C LEU A 54 -3.10 10.52 2.66
N PHE A 55 -4.07 9.91 1.99
CA PHE A 55 -3.98 9.60 0.56
C PHE A 55 -3.97 10.88 -0.28
N SER A 56 -4.82 11.87 0.02
CA SER A 56 -4.85 13.17 -0.66
C SER A 56 -3.56 13.97 -0.47
N PHE A 57 -2.94 13.91 0.72
CA PHE A 57 -1.60 14.45 0.94
C PHE A 57 -0.51 13.64 0.25
N GLY A 58 -0.76 12.35 -0.01
CA GLY A 58 0.10 11.51 -0.84
C GLY A 58 0.08 11.85 -2.33
N LEU A 59 -0.93 12.58 -2.81
CA LEU A 59 -0.96 13.10 -4.20
C LEU A 59 -0.02 14.30 -4.43
N LEU A 60 0.73 14.77 -3.42
CA LEU A 60 1.72 15.82 -3.61
C LEU A 60 2.93 15.31 -4.42
N PRO A 61 3.53 16.16 -5.28
CA PRO A 61 4.70 15.80 -6.06
C PRO A 61 5.84 15.48 -5.09
N TRP A 62 6.36 14.23 -5.17
CA TRP A 62 7.40 13.56 -4.34
C TRP A 62 6.94 12.34 -3.53
N ILE A 63 5.65 12.14 -3.31
CA ILE A 63 5.16 10.96 -2.58
C ILE A 63 4.69 9.87 -3.55
N ASP A 64 5.22 8.66 -3.36
CA ASP A 64 4.90 7.50 -4.19
C ASP A 64 3.57 6.84 -3.75
N ASN A 65 2.51 7.00 -4.56
CA ASN A 65 1.23 6.36 -4.28
C ASN A 65 1.32 4.83 -4.38
N PHE A 66 2.27 4.29 -5.13
CA PHE A 66 2.47 2.86 -5.24
C PHE A 66 2.83 2.23 -3.89
N ALA A 67 3.75 2.83 -3.13
CA ALA A 67 4.09 2.42 -1.77
C ALA A 67 2.89 2.50 -0.81
N HIS A 68 2.05 3.53 -0.92
CA HIS A 68 0.86 3.70 -0.08
C HIS A 68 -0.21 2.64 -0.39
N ILE A 69 -0.52 2.44 -1.69
CA ILE A 69 -1.53 1.47 -2.15
C ILE A 69 -1.06 0.05 -1.85
N SER A 70 0.18 -0.29 -2.20
CA SER A 70 0.74 -1.63 -1.94
C SER A 70 0.85 -1.90 -0.45
N GLY A 71 1.27 -0.93 0.37
CA GLY A 71 1.30 -1.02 1.82
C GLY A 71 -0.09 -1.24 2.44
N PHE A 72 -1.10 -0.50 1.98
CA PHE A 72 -2.48 -0.65 2.44
C PHE A 72 -3.07 -2.02 2.05
N ILE A 73 -2.92 -2.44 0.78
CA ILE A 73 -3.45 -3.72 0.28
C ILE A 73 -2.78 -4.89 1.00
N SER A 74 -1.45 -4.88 1.07
CA SER A 74 -0.67 -5.93 1.72
C SER A 74 -0.98 -6.01 3.22
N GLY A 75 -1.08 -4.87 3.90
CA GLY A 75 -1.52 -4.77 5.29
C GLY A 75 -2.93 -5.30 5.52
N LEU A 76 -3.88 -5.00 4.63
CA LEU A 76 -5.27 -5.46 4.74
C LEU A 76 -5.36 -7.00 4.70
N PHE A 77 -4.68 -7.64 3.75
CA PHE A 77 -4.63 -9.11 3.67
C PHE A 77 -3.92 -9.72 4.87
N LEU A 78 -2.81 -9.12 5.31
CA LEU A 78 -2.05 -9.58 6.46
C LEU A 78 -2.91 -9.49 7.74
N SER A 79 -3.66 -8.41 7.93
CA SER A 79 -4.54 -8.24 9.08
C SER A 79 -5.68 -9.25 9.09
N PHE A 80 -6.25 -9.61 7.93
CA PHE A 80 -7.22 -10.72 7.87
C PHE A 80 -6.57 -12.09 8.20
N ALA A 81 -5.28 -12.26 7.98
CA ALA A 81 -4.60 -13.51 8.33
C ALA A 81 -4.21 -13.58 9.82
N PHE A 82 -3.76 -12.49 10.42
CA PHE A 82 -3.11 -12.50 11.74
C PHE A 82 -3.99 -12.00 12.90
N LEU A 83 -5.06 -11.24 12.65
CA LEU A 83 -5.88 -10.74 13.75
C LEU A 83 -6.66 -11.85 14.47
N PRO A 84 -6.76 -11.79 15.81
CA PRO A 84 -7.56 -12.71 16.58
C PRO A 84 -9.06 -12.45 16.35
N TYR A 85 -9.74 -13.40 15.69
CA TYR A 85 -11.18 -13.33 15.47
C TYR A 85 -11.97 -13.84 16.68
N ILE A 86 -13.04 -13.12 17.02
CA ILE A 86 -14.06 -13.58 17.95
C ILE A 86 -14.80 -14.74 17.29
N SER A 87 -14.64 -15.96 17.79
CA SER A 87 -15.25 -17.15 17.20
C SER A 87 -16.27 -17.77 18.14
N PHE A 88 -17.42 -18.13 17.58
CA PHE A 88 -18.50 -18.79 18.29
C PHE A 88 -18.56 -20.26 17.83
N GLY A 89 -17.75 -21.12 18.47
CA GLY A 89 -17.78 -22.58 18.27
C GLY A 89 -16.73 -23.17 17.31
N ARG A 90 -16.70 -24.51 17.23
CA ARG A 90 -15.64 -25.31 16.55
C ARG A 90 -15.70 -25.25 15.02
N SER A 91 -16.90 -25.11 14.44
CA SER A 91 -17.09 -24.97 12.98
C SER A 91 -16.71 -23.56 12.49
N ASP A 92 -17.04 -22.52 13.25
CA ASP A 92 -16.65 -21.13 12.96
C ASP A 92 -15.12 -20.95 13.01
N MET A 93 -14.46 -21.60 13.98
CA MET A 93 -12.99 -21.69 14.06
C MET A 93 -12.36 -22.30 12.79
N TYR A 94 -12.95 -23.37 12.24
CA TYR A 94 -12.44 -24.01 11.03
C TYR A 94 -12.61 -23.10 9.80
N ARG A 95 -13.79 -22.49 9.62
CA ARG A 95 -14.03 -21.54 8.51
C ARG A 95 -13.08 -20.35 8.57
N LYS A 96 -12.81 -19.82 9.76
CA LYS A 96 -11.85 -18.73 9.97
C LYS A 96 -10.40 -19.16 9.69
N ARG A 97 -10.00 -20.36 10.09
CA ARG A 97 -8.69 -20.91 9.73
C ARG A 97 -8.51 -21.06 8.22
N VAL A 98 -9.54 -21.58 7.53
CA VAL A 98 -9.52 -21.67 6.06
C VAL A 98 -9.39 -20.28 5.43
N GLN A 99 -10.16 -19.29 5.91
CA GLN A 99 -10.07 -17.90 5.47
C GLN A 99 -8.66 -17.31 5.69
N ILE A 100 -8.05 -17.55 6.85
CA ILE A 100 -6.67 -17.14 7.16
C ILE A 100 -5.68 -17.77 6.18
N CYS A 101 -5.75 -19.09 5.97
CA CYS A 101 -4.86 -19.79 5.03
C CYS A 101 -5.01 -19.25 3.61
N VAL A 102 -6.24 -18.99 3.15
CA VAL A 102 -6.49 -18.41 1.81
C VAL A 102 -5.86 -17.02 1.69
N PHE A 103 -6.09 -16.12 2.66
CA PHE A 103 -5.50 -14.78 2.59
C PHE A 103 -3.98 -14.78 2.68
N LEU A 104 -3.40 -15.69 3.46
CA LEU A 104 -1.95 -15.85 3.54
C LEU A 104 -1.36 -16.35 2.22
N LEU A 105 -2.01 -17.31 1.56
CA LEU A 105 -1.61 -17.77 0.22
C LEU A 105 -1.72 -16.65 -0.83
N VAL A 106 -2.79 -15.86 -0.79
CA VAL A 106 -2.96 -14.70 -1.68
C VAL A 106 -1.85 -13.66 -1.45
N PHE A 107 -1.53 -13.36 -0.19
CA PHE A 107 -0.45 -12.44 0.16
C PHE A 107 0.91 -12.92 -0.36
N LEU A 108 1.25 -14.21 -0.17
CA LEU A 108 2.48 -14.79 -0.69
C LEU A 108 2.52 -14.77 -2.22
N GLY A 109 1.40 -15.05 -2.87
CA GLY A 109 1.27 -14.94 -4.33
C GLY A 109 1.47 -13.52 -4.84
N LEU A 110 0.88 -12.53 -4.18
CA LEU A 110 1.06 -11.11 -4.50
C LEU A 110 2.52 -10.68 -4.31
N PHE A 111 3.13 -11.04 -3.18
CA PHE A 111 4.51 -10.67 -2.85
C PHE A 111 5.50 -11.32 -3.83
N SER A 112 5.35 -12.61 -4.11
CA SER A 112 6.19 -13.32 -5.08
C SER A 112 5.99 -12.81 -6.51
N GLY A 113 4.75 -12.53 -6.92
CA GLY A 113 4.44 -11.94 -8.22
C GLY A 113 5.10 -10.58 -8.42
N LEU A 114 5.01 -9.69 -7.41
CA LEU A 114 5.69 -8.40 -7.42
C LEU A 114 7.21 -8.56 -7.47
N ALA A 115 7.78 -9.48 -6.70
CA ALA A 115 9.22 -9.76 -6.71
C ALA A 115 9.68 -10.26 -8.09
N VAL A 116 8.96 -11.20 -8.71
CA VAL A 116 9.30 -11.71 -10.06
C VAL A 116 9.18 -10.60 -11.10
N LEU A 117 8.15 -9.76 -11.01
CA LEU A 117 7.95 -8.62 -11.92
C LEU A 117 9.15 -7.66 -11.88
N PHE A 118 9.63 -7.33 -10.67
CA PHE A 118 10.77 -6.43 -10.47
C PHE A 118 12.12 -7.05 -10.83
N TYR A 119 12.38 -8.29 -10.39
CA TYR A 119 13.70 -8.90 -10.52
C TYR A 119 13.93 -9.62 -11.85
N VAL A 120 12.88 -10.20 -12.45
CA VAL A 120 13.01 -11.05 -13.65
C VAL A 120 12.58 -10.31 -14.91
N HIS A 121 11.44 -9.61 -14.87
CA HIS A 121 10.83 -9.07 -16.09
C HIS A 121 11.11 -7.60 -16.38
N GLN A 122 11.82 -6.87 -15.51
CA GLN A 122 12.25 -5.46 -15.70
C GLN A 122 11.23 -4.65 -16.53
N VAL A 123 9.96 -4.69 -16.10
CA VAL A 123 8.86 -4.23 -16.94
C VAL A 123 8.96 -2.72 -17.08
N LYS A 124 9.18 -2.26 -18.32
CA LYS A 124 9.06 -0.85 -18.70
C LYS A 124 7.57 -0.49 -18.69
N CYS A 125 7.06 -0.15 -17.51
CA CYS A 125 5.66 0.16 -17.29
C CYS A 125 5.44 1.67 -17.53
N GLU A 126 4.98 2.04 -18.74
CA GLU A 126 4.66 3.44 -19.08
C GLU A 126 3.59 4.05 -18.16
N TRP A 127 2.67 3.25 -17.63
CA TRP A 127 1.63 3.70 -16.70
C TRP A 127 2.07 3.75 -15.23
N CYS A 128 3.23 3.18 -14.88
CA CYS A 128 3.72 3.19 -13.50
C CYS A 128 4.21 4.59 -13.11
N GLU A 129 4.69 5.37 -14.08
CA GLU A 129 5.07 6.77 -13.87
C GLU A 129 3.85 7.64 -13.51
N TYR A 130 2.69 7.37 -14.12
CA TYR A 130 1.42 8.01 -13.78
C TYR A 130 0.87 7.60 -12.39
N LEU A 131 1.25 6.42 -11.89
CA LEU A 131 0.90 5.96 -10.55
C LEU A 131 1.81 6.59 -9.48
N THR A 132 3.10 6.77 -9.77
CA THR A 132 4.03 7.46 -8.88
C THR A 132 3.82 8.98 -8.90
N CYS A 133 3.39 9.57 -10.03
CA CYS A 133 3.11 10.99 -10.13
C CYS A 133 1.95 11.29 -11.10
N ILE A 134 0.87 11.89 -10.59
CA ILE A 134 -0.27 12.31 -11.41
C ILE A 134 0.07 13.68 -12.05
N PRO A 135 0.11 13.80 -13.39
CA PRO A 135 0.37 15.08 -14.04
C PRO A 135 -0.87 15.98 -14.00
N LEU A 136 -1.09 16.64 -12.85
CA LEU A 136 -2.13 17.67 -12.69
C LEU A 136 -1.79 18.98 -13.43
N THR A 137 -0.53 19.17 -13.83
CA THR A 137 -0.03 20.31 -14.62
C THR A 137 1.25 19.85 -15.33
N ASP A 138 1.53 20.35 -16.53
CA ASP A 138 2.68 19.96 -17.37
C ASP A 138 4.05 20.11 -16.68
N LYS A 139 4.13 20.79 -15.52
CA LYS A 139 5.35 21.01 -14.72
C LYS A 139 5.37 20.33 -13.34
N PHE A 140 4.37 19.50 -13.02
CA PHE A 140 4.23 18.94 -11.65
C PHE A 140 5.07 17.69 -11.41
N CYS A 141 5.18 16.82 -12.42
CA CYS A 141 6.08 15.67 -12.41
C CYS A 141 7.45 15.98 -13.02
N ASP A 142 7.57 17.12 -13.73
CA ASP A 142 8.80 17.68 -14.28
C ASP A 142 9.62 18.39 -13.19
N LYS A 143 10.24 17.61 -12.30
CA LYS A 143 11.32 18.11 -11.46
C LYS A 143 12.52 17.19 -11.51
N TYR A 144 13.23 17.22 -12.63
CA TYR A 144 14.69 17.05 -12.69
C TYR A 144 15.28 17.75 -13.93
N ASP A 145 15.04 19.06 -14.09
CA ASP A 145 15.91 19.89 -14.94
C ASP A 145 16.37 21.17 -14.24
N LEU A 146 16.66 21.08 -12.94
CA LEU A 146 17.25 22.18 -12.17
C LEU A 146 18.74 21.97 -11.86
N ASN A 147 19.46 21.18 -12.68
CA ASN A 147 20.92 21.08 -12.65
C ASN A 147 21.59 21.27 -14.02
N ALA A 148 20.84 21.54 -15.11
CA ALA A 148 21.42 21.80 -16.42
C ALA A 148 21.79 23.28 -16.66
N HIS A 149 21.49 24.18 -15.72
CA HIS A 149 21.68 25.63 -15.89
C HIS A 149 22.38 26.34 -14.72
N LEU A 150 23.26 25.66 -13.96
CA LEU A 150 24.29 26.36 -13.21
C LEU A 150 25.66 26.07 -13.85
N HIS A 151 26.22 27.13 -14.42
CA HIS A 151 27.63 27.26 -14.83
C HIS A 151 28.62 26.80 -13.76
#